data_AF-A0A940MS44-F1
#
_entry.id   AF-A0A940MS44-F1
#
_cell.length_a   1.000
_cell.length_b   1.000
_cell.length_c   1.000
_cell.angle_alpha   90.00
_cell.angle_beta   90.00
_cell.angle_gamma   90.00
#
_symmetry.space_group_name_H-M   'P 1'
#
loop_
_entity.id
_entity.type
_entity.pdbx_description
1 polymer ?
#
loop_
_entity_poly.entity_id
_entity_poly.type
_entity_poly.pdbx_seq_one_letter_code
_entity_poly.pdbx_strand_id
1 'polypeptide(L)'
;MTARRSLLLALPALGAAGALAGCGTSPETFEGKGPPFRPEEFFAGKIKSYGVFTTRLGAIERWFRATTVGAWDGTTLTFDEIFHYEDSFEDRRFWKLRRDPADSAAWIGEATDVTGPVRGRVAGNAFHLEHELDMLTLSGDRRRLGFDQWFVRMSDDMALSRAAVSWHGIQVGTAQVAFQRVSVGVTEGSVYAGAAAREEPVPPRGVPTGTGGRDPGRLMNAPPRR
;
A
#
# COMPACT_ATOMS: atom_id res chain seq x y z
N MET A 1 21.29 -38.18 65.98
CA MET A 1 20.27 -38.42 64.92
C MET A 1 19.90 -37.08 64.31
N THR A 2 20.32 -36.83 63.07
CA THR A 2 19.56 -36.04 62.07
C THR A 2 20.29 -36.11 60.73
N ALA A 3 19.71 -36.88 59.82
CA ALA A 3 20.08 -36.90 58.41
C ALA A 3 19.45 -35.68 57.71
N ARG A 4 20.10 -35.18 56.65
CA ARG A 4 19.42 -34.82 55.39
C ARG A 4 20.43 -34.57 54.28
N ARG A 5 20.58 -35.60 53.43
CA ARG A 5 21.01 -35.47 52.04
C ARG A 5 19.83 -34.92 51.24
N SER A 6 20.08 -33.91 50.42
CA SER A 6 19.36 -33.69 49.15
C SER A 6 20.26 -32.91 48.20
N LEU A 7 20.86 -33.64 47.27
CA LEU A 7 21.46 -33.10 46.04
C LEU A 7 20.34 -33.12 44.99
N LEU A 8 20.00 -31.97 44.40
CA LEU A 8 19.30 -31.90 43.11
C LEU A 8 19.91 -30.77 42.28
N LEU A 9 20.61 -31.18 41.22
CA LEU A 9 20.99 -30.32 40.10
C LEU A 9 19.71 -29.78 39.42
N ALA A 10 19.75 -28.52 38.96
CA ALA A 10 18.91 -28.07 37.85
C ALA A 10 19.69 -27.04 37.00
N LEU A 11 19.64 -27.28 35.69
CA LEU A 11 20.43 -26.80 34.56
C LEU A 11 20.57 -25.27 34.39
N PRO A 12 21.60 -24.81 33.65
CA PRO A 12 21.70 -23.42 33.21
C PRO A 12 20.58 -23.11 32.22
N ALA A 13 19.81 -22.07 32.48
CA ALA A 13 18.88 -21.49 31.49
C ALA A 13 19.71 -20.78 30.41
N LEU A 14 20.24 -21.56 29.47
CA LEU A 14 20.79 -21.06 28.22
C LEU A 14 19.61 -20.54 27.40
N GLY A 15 19.28 -19.26 27.58
CA GLY A 15 18.26 -18.58 26.81
C GLY A 15 18.60 -18.65 25.33
N ALA A 16 17.97 -19.58 24.62
CA ALA A 16 17.95 -19.62 23.18
C ALA A 16 17.26 -18.33 22.70
N ALA A 17 18.04 -17.28 22.47
CA ALA A 17 17.67 -16.19 21.60
C ALA A 17 17.57 -16.75 20.20
N GLY A 18 16.44 -17.41 19.90
CA GLY A 18 16.10 -17.85 18.56
C GLY A 18 16.13 -16.63 17.66
N ALA A 19 17.09 -16.58 16.75
CA ALA A 19 17.05 -15.65 15.64
C ALA A 19 15.76 -15.94 14.88
N LEU A 20 14.74 -15.11 15.09
CA LEU A 20 13.57 -15.04 14.24
C LEU A 20 14.09 -14.59 12.87
N ALA A 21 14.45 -15.55 12.03
CA ALA A 21 14.62 -15.30 10.61
C ALA A 21 13.27 -14.77 10.11
N GLY A 22 13.18 -13.45 9.94
CA GLY A 22 11.97 -12.80 9.47
C GLY A 22 11.66 -13.29 8.06
N CYS A 23 10.51 -13.94 7.88
CA CYS A 23 9.95 -14.23 6.56
C CYS A 23 9.50 -12.92 5.90
N GLY A 24 10.45 -12.18 5.34
CA GLY A 24 10.18 -11.12 4.38
C GLY A 24 10.01 -11.71 2.97
N THR A 25 9.30 -11.00 2.10
CA THR A 25 9.28 -11.32 0.67
C THR A 25 10.62 -10.92 0.07
N SER A 26 11.37 -11.87 -0.50
CA SER A 26 12.65 -11.58 -1.14
C SER A 26 12.46 -11.31 -2.65
N PRO A 27 13.21 -10.38 -3.28
CA PRO A 27 13.08 -10.07 -4.71
C PRO A 27 13.23 -11.30 -5.62
N GLU A 28 14.08 -12.25 -5.25
CA GLU A 28 14.35 -13.50 -5.99
C GLU A 28 13.09 -14.36 -6.12
N THR A 29 12.11 -14.17 -5.24
CA THR A 29 10.80 -14.83 -5.30
C THR A 29 10.08 -14.57 -6.63
N PHE A 30 10.39 -13.49 -7.33
CA PHE A 30 9.66 -13.06 -8.54
C PHE A 30 10.38 -13.36 -9.86
N GLU A 31 11.60 -13.88 -9.79
CA GLU A 31 12.38 -14.20 -11.00
C GLU A 31 11.72 -15.32 -11.82
N GLY A 32 11.71 -15.13 -13.15
CA GLY A 32 11.14 -16.11 -14.10
C GLY A 32 9.61 -16.28 -14.05
N LYS A 33 8.89 -15.42 -13.31
CA LYS A 33 7.42 -15.45 -13.20
C LYS A 33 6.77 -14.35 -14.03
N GLY A 34 5.54 -14.63 -14.50
CA GLY A 34 4.60 -13.66 -15.08
C GLY A 34 5.14 -12.82 -16.25
N PRO A 35 4.32 -11.91 -16.80
CA PRO A 35 4.85 -10.80 -17.57
C PRO A 35 5.66 -9.87 -16.66
N PRO A 36 6.80 -9.33 -17.11
CA PRO A 36 7.63 -8.46 -16.29
C PRO A 36 6.86 -7.22 -15.83
N PHE A 37 7.10 -6.78 -14.60
CA PHE A 37 6.50 -5.55 -14.11
C PHE A 37 7.27 -4.36 -14.68
N ARG A 38 6.57 -3.54 -15.45
CA ARG A 38 7.13 -2.33 -16.06
C ARG A 38 6.26 -1.16 -15.61
N PRO A 39 6.70 -0.36 -14.61
CA PRO A 39 5.87 0.71 -14.06
C PRO A 39 5.35 1.67 -15.14
N GLU A 40 6.19 2.03 -16.10
CA GLU A 40 5.83 2.89 -17.23
C GLU A 40 4.82 2.28 -18.21
N GLU A 41 4.64 0.96 -18.21
CA GLU A 41 3.60 0.32 -19.03
C GLU A 41 2.32 0.11 -18.24
N PHE A 42 2.46 -0.33 -16.98
CA PHE A 42 1.30 -0.71 -16.17
C PHE A 42 0.52 0.53 -15.71
N PHE A 43 1.21 1.55 -15.19
CA PHE A 43 0.60 2.74 -14.61
C PHE A 43 0.30 3.85 -15.63
N ALA A 44 0.89 3.80 -16.83
CA ALA A 44 0.62 4.77 -17.89
C ALA A 44 -0.66 4.41 -18.66
N GLY A 45 -1.81 4.60 -18.01
CA GLY A 45 -3.11 4.26 -18.57
C GLY A 45 -4.25 4.66 -17.64
N LYS A 46 -5.46 4.19 -17.95
CA LYS A 46 -6.61 4.27 -17.06
C LYS A 46 -6.69 2.99 -16.26
N ILE A 47 -6.75 3.10 -14.94
CA ILE A 47 -6.82 1.94 -14.02
C ILE A 47 -8.00 2.14 -13.08
N LYS A 48 -8.71 1.04 -12.83
CA LYS A 48 -9.68 0.91 -11.74
C LYS A 48 -9.09 -0.01 -10.69
N SER A 49 -9.20 0.40 -9.43
CA SER A 49 -8.63 -0.34 -8.32
C SER A 49 -9.65 -0.55 -7.22
N TYR A 50 -9.55 -1.68 -6.53
CA TYR A 50 -10.41 -2.06 -5.42
C TYR A 50 -9.55 -2.56 -4.28
N GLY A 51 -9.68 -1.94 -3.11
CA GLY A 51 -8.78 -2.18 -2.00
C GLY A 51 -9.51 -2.39 -0.67
N VAL A 52 -8.84 -3.12 0.21
CA VAL A 52 -9.25 -3.32 1.60
C VAL A 52 -8.08 -3.07 2.52
N PHE A 53 -8.34 -2.38 3.63
CA PHE A 53 -7.38 -2.23 4.73
C PHE A 53 -7.80 -3.14 5.88
N THR A 54 -6.84 -3.93 6.35
CA THR A 54 -7.02 -4.87 7.45
C THR A 54 -6.05 -4.53 8.57
N THR A 55 -6.55 -4.45 9.80
CA THR A 55 -5.73 -4.27 11.00
C THR A 55 -4.74 -5.42 11.17
N ARG A 56 -3.69 -5.21 11.99
CA ARG A 56 -2.76 -6.29 12.36
C ARG A 56 -3.42 -7.52 13.01
N LEU A 57 -4.64 -7.37 13.54
CA LEU A 57 -5.42 -8.45 14.16
C LEU A 57 -6.37 -9.15 13.17
N GLY A 58 -6.34 -8.78 11.89
CA GLY A 58 -7.14 -9.41 10.84
C GLY A 58 -8.55 -8.82 10.64
N ALA A 59 -8.94 -7.81 11.43
CA ALA A 59 -10.22 -7.13 11.21
C ALA A 59 -10.15 -6.24 9.96
N ILE A 60 -11.10 -6.40 9.04
CA ILE A 60 -11.32 -5.49 7.92
C ILE A 60 -11.85 -4.18 8.50
N GLU A 61 -11.12 -3.10 8.29
CA GLU A 61 -11.45 -1.79 8.86
C GLU A 61 -12.07 -0.86 7.82
N ARG A 62 -11.54 -0.87 6.58
CA ARG A 62 -11.98 0.02 5.49
C ARG A 62 -11.85 -0.64 4.13
N TRP A 63 -12.61 -0.17 3.14
CA TRP A 63 -12.46 -0.59 1.76
C TRP A 63 -12.74 0.57 0.81
N PHE A 64 -12.03 0.60 -0.30
CA PHE A 64 -12.11 1.71 -1.23
C PHE A 64 -12.13 1.23 -2.66
N ARG A 65 -12.63 2.10 -3.52
CA ARG A 65 -12.39 2.04 -4.96
C ARG A 65 -11.50 3.22 -5.34
N ALA A 66 -10.66 3.05 -6.35
CA ALA A 66 -9.87 4.15 -6.89
C ALA A 66 -9.90 4.17 -8.41
N THR A 67 -9.77 5.38 -8.95
CA THR A 67 -9.51 5.62 -10.37
C THR A 67 -8.13 6.25 -10.49
N THR A 68 -7.29 5.67 -11.34
CA THR A 68 -5.97 6.21 -11.66
C THR A 68 -5.92 6.54 -13.15
N VAL A 69 -5.32 7.69 -13.48
CA VAL A 69 -5.00 8.09 -14.85
C VAL A 69 -3.53 8.44 -14.90
N GLY A 70 -2.76 7.71 -15.69
CA GLY A 70 -1.34 7.94 -15.86
C GLY A 70 -0.91 8.09 -17.30
N ALA A 71 0.29 8.64 -17.47
CA ALA A 71 0.98 8.78 -18.74
C ALA A 71 2.50 8.70 -18.55
N TRP A 72 3.18 8.30 -19.63
CA TRP A 72 4.63 8.19 -19.71
C TRP A 72 5.18 9.12 -20.80
N ASP A 73 6.08 10.03 -20.42
CA ASP A 73 6.67 11.01 -21.35
C ASP A 73 7.99 10.54 -21.98
N GLY A 74 8.40 9.29 -21.72
CA GLY A 74 9.71 8.75 -22.10
C GLY A 74 10.76 8.79 -20.99
N THR A 75 10.56 9.60 -19.95
CA THR A 75 11.49 9.80 -18.83
C THR A 75 10.81 9.73 -17.46
N THR A 76 9.62 10.30 -17.34
CA THR A 76 8.85 10.44 -16.11
C THR A 76 7.45 9.83 -16.29
N LEU A 77 7.10 8.97 -15.35
CA LEU A 77 5.78 8.39 -15.20
C LEU A 77 5.02 9.32 -14.26
N THR A 78 3.92 9.88 -14.76
CA THR A 78 3.01 10.69 -13.96
C THR A 78 1.68 9.98 -13.87
N PHE A 79 1.07 9.97 -12.69
CA PHE A 79 -0.28 9.46 -12.53
C PHE A 79 -1.03 10.17 -11.41
N ASP A 80 -2.30 10.46 -11.68
CA ASP A 80 -3.25 11.05 -10.74
C ASP A 80 -4.22 9.97 -10.29
N GLU A 81 -4.50 9.94 -8.99
CA GLU A 81 -5.37 8.96 -8.34
C GLU A 81 -6.46 9.68 -7.56
N ILE A 82 -7.67 9.17 -7.64
CA ILE A 82 -8.78 9.52 -6.75
C ILE A 82 -9.29 8.26 -6.06
N PHE A 83 -9.38 8.31 -4.74
CA PHE A 83 -9.85 7.24 -3.87
C PHE A 83 -11.22 7.61 -3.32
N HIS A 84 -12.16 6.67 -3.36
CA HIS A 84 -13.46 6.79 -2.73
C HIS A 84 -13.62 5.68 -1.71
N TYR A 85 -13.78 6.08 -0.46
CA TYR A 85 -13.97 5.18 0.67
C TYR A 85 -15.46 4.91 0.91
N GLU A 86 -15.73 3.86 1.67
CA GLU A 86 -17.07 3.42 2.06
C GLU A 86 -17.88 4.47 2.83
N ASP A 87 -17.20 5.37 3.52
CA ASP A 87 -17.76 6.43 4.37
C ASP A 87 -17.95 7.76 3.63
N SER A 88 -17.91 7.74 2.29
CA SER A 88 -17.96 8.91 1.40
C SER A 88 -16.77 9.86 1.52
N PHE A 89 -15.72 9.49 2.24
CA PHE A 89 -14.46 10.22 2.23
C PHE A 89 -13.77 10.04 0.87
N GLU A 90 -13.19 11.12 0.36
CA GLU A 90 -12.37 11.12 -0.84
C GLU A 90 -10.95 11.54 -0.53
N ASP A 91 -10.00 10.87 -1.18
CA ASP A 91 -8.58 11.23 -1.13
C ASP A 91 -8.02 11.32 -2.55
N ARG A 92 -6.96 12.10 -2.74
CA ARG A 92 -6.33 12.28 -4.04
C ARG A 92 -4.82 12.25 -3.91
N ARG A 93 -4.19 11.58 -4.86
CA ARG A 93 -2.73 11.47 -4.89
C ARG A 93 -2.21 11.63 -6.30
N PHE A 94 -1.25 12.52 -6.45
CA PHE A 94 -0.54 12.68 -7.71
C PHE A 94 0.91 12.25 -7.53
N TRP A 95 1.38 11.38 -8.42
CA TRP A 95 2.70 10.77 -8.40
C TRP A 95 3.54 11.22 -9.57
N LYS A 96 4.84 11.33 -9.33
CA LYS A 96 5.87 11.36 -10.38
C LYS A 96 6.96 10.36 -10.03
N LEU A 97 7.16 9.37 -10.89
CA LEU A 97 8.21 8.37 -10.76
C LEU A 97 9.15 8.45 -11.98
N ARG A 98 10.44 8.25 -11.76
CA ARG A 98 11.44 8.14 -12.82
C ARG A 98 12.41 7.00 -12.50
N ARG A 99 12.98 6.40 -13.54
CA ARG A 99 14.06 5.41 -13.38
C ARG A 99 15.27 6.08 -12.73
N ASP A 100 15.97 5.33 -11.89
CA ASP A 100 17.26 5.77 -11.36
C ASP A 100 18.30 5.71 -12.50
N PRO A 101 19.02 6.82 -12.80
CA PRO A 101 20.09 6.80 -13.80
C PRO A 101 21.23 5.82 -13.49
N ALA A 102 21.42 5.45 -12.21
CA ALA A 102 22.48 4.54 -11.76
C ALA A 102 22.06 3.06 -11.74
N ASP A 103 20.75 2.77 -11.74
CA ASP A 103 20.22 1.40 -11.69
C ASP A 103 18.88 1.32 -12.44
N SER A 104 18.87 0.61 -13.57
CA SER A 104 17.70 0.49 -14.44
C SER A 104 16.53 -0.27 -13.80
N ALA A 105 16.75 -1.05 -12.75
CA ALA A 105 15.70 -1.70 -11.98
C ALA A 105 15.15 -0.77 -10.88
N ALA A 106 15.89 0.26 -10.48
CA ALA A 106 15.49 1.19 -9.44
C ALA A 106 14.66 2.36 -10.00
N TRP A 107 13.76 2.85 -9.16
CA TRP A 107 12.87 3.97 -9.42
C TRP A 107 12.92 4.91 -8.23
N ILE A 108 12.79 6.20 -8.51
CA ILE A 108 12.69 7.25 -7.49
C ILE A 108 11.59 8.21 -7.86
N GLY A 109 11.00 8.86 -6.88
CA GLY A 109 9.89 9.74 -7.15
C GLY A 109 9.43 10.59 -5.98
N GLU A 110 8.28 11.22 -6.22
CA GLU A 110 7.58 12.11 -5.32
C GLU A 110 6.07 11.93 -5.49
N ALA A 111 5.31 12.31 -4.47
CA ALA A 111 3.86 12.46 -4.55
C ALA A 111 3.36 13.60 -3.67
N THR A 112 2.14 14.07 -3.93
CA THR A 112 1.55 15.27 -3.30
C THR A 112 1.47 15.24 -1.78
N ASP A 113 1.33 14.07 -1.18
CA ASP A 113 1.18 13.83 0.26
C ASP A 113 2.34 13.00 0.84
N VAL A 114 3.39 12.79 0.04
CA VAL A 114 4.60 12.12 0.48
C VAL A 114 5.49 13.11 1.25
N THR A 115 5.97 12.69 2.42
CA THR A 115 6.85 13.53 3.27
C THR A 115 8.32 13.09 3.27
N GLY A 116 8.66 12.07 2.47
CA GLY A 116 9.98 11.48 2.37
C GLY A 116 10.33 10.99 0.96
N PRO A 117 11.46 10.31 0.76
CA PRO A 117 11.82 9.77 -0.54
C PRO A 117 10.88 8.62 -0.94
N VAL A 118 10.38 8.64 -2.18
CA VAL A 118 9.75 7.46 -2.79
C VAL A 118 10.84 6.63 -3.45
N ARG A 119 10.95 5.35 -3.09
CA ARG A 119 11.90 4.41 -3.67
C ARG A 119 11.17 3.21 -4.22
N GLY A 120 11.48 2.85 -5.45
CA GLY A 120 10.94 1.67 -6.09
C GLY A 120 12.03 0.76 -6.64
N ARG A 121 11.74 -0.53 -6.74
CA ARG A 121 12.60 -1.51 -7.41
C ARG A 121 11.76 -2.55 -8.14
N VAL A 122 12.08 -2.78 -9.40
CA VAL A 122 11.51 -3.87 -10.19
C VAL A 122 12.27 -5.16 -9.91
N ALA A 123 11.55 -6.25 -9.73
CA ALA A 123 12.08 -7.61 -9.60
C ALA A 123 11.15 -8.59 -10.35
N GLY A 124 11.54 -9.05 -11.53
CA GLY A 124 10.72 -9.95 -12.35
C GLY A 124 9.34 -9.38 -12.68
N ASN A 125 8.27 -10.08 -12.31
CA ASN A 125 6.89 -9.60 -12.41
C ASN A 125 6.41 -8.78 -11.21
N ALA A 126 7.31 -8.32 -10.35
CA ALA A 126 6.96 -7.48 -9.20
C ALA A 126 7.62 -6.10 -9.23
N PHE A 127 6.97 -5.16 -8.55
CA PHE A 127 7.49 -3.84 -8.25
C PHE A 127 7.32 -3.58 -6.76
N HIS A 128 8.44 -3.36 -6.08
CA HIS A 128 8.49 -2.95 -4.68
C HIS A 128 8.52 -1.44 -4.61
N LEU A 129 7.68 -0.84 -3.77
CA LEU A 129 7.56 0.60 -3.60
C LEU A 129 7.52 0.94 -2.11
N GLU A 130 8.49 1.73 -1.68
CA GLU A 130 8.62 2.23 -0.31
C GLU A 130 8.38 3.75 -0.30
N HIS A 131 7.53 4.20 0.61
CA HIS A 131 7.20 5.63 0.76
C HIS A 131 6.53 5.93 2.10
N GLU A 132 6.47 7.20 2.47
CA GLU A 132 5.76 7.68 3.66
C GLU A 132 4.67 8.68 3.26
N LEU A 133 3.42 8.37 3.60
CA LEU A 133 2.26 9.22 3.34
C LEU A 133 1.83 9.94 4.60
N ASP A 134 1.51 11.22 4.46
CA ASP A 134 0.86 11.98 5.50
C ASP A 134 -0.66 11.89 5.33
N MET A 135 -1.27 10.93 6.04
CA MET A 135 -2.66 10.55 5.89
C MET A 135 -3.57 11.33 6.83
N LEU A 136 -4.70 11.81 6.33
CA LEU A 136 -5.74 12.37 7.18
C LEU A 136 -6.44 11.25 7.96
N THR A 137 -6.53 11.42 9.28
CA THR A 137 -7.29 10.53 10.16
C THR A 137 -8.73 10.99 10.27
N LEU A 138 -9.65 10.12 10.73
CA LEU A 138 -11.04 10.50 10.92
C LEU A 138 -11.24 11.57 12.02
N SER A 139 -10.28 11.75 12.94
CA SER A 139 -10.30 12.86 13.91
C SER A 139 -9.91 14.21 13.31
N GLY A 140 -9.48 14.25 12.05
CA GLY A 140 -8.97 15.44 11.39
C GLY A 140 -7.47 15.67 11.58
N ASP A 141 -6.78 14.84 12.38
CA ASP A 141 -5.34 14.91 12.53
C ASP A 141 -4.63 14.29 11.33
N ARG A 142 -3.43 14.76 11.03
CA ARG A 142 -2.56 14.15 10.01
C ARG A 142 -1.57 13.19 10.66
N ARG A 143 -1.42 12.00 10.08
CA ARG A 143 -0.54 10.95 10.57
C ARG A 143 0.38 10.47 9.45
N ARG A 144 1.68 10.54 9.71
CA ARG A 144 2.70 9.93 8.88
C ARG A 144 2.67 8.41 9.02
N LEU A 145 2.42 7.72 7.92
CA LEU A 145 2.39 6.27 7.82
C LEU A 145 3.40 5.80 6.76
N GLY A 146 4.20 4.79 7.11
CA GLY A 146 5.12 4.15 6.18
C GLY A 146 4.43 3.03 5.42
N PHE A 147 4.72 2.92 4.12
CA PHE A 147 4.20 1.91 3.22
C PHE A 147 5.35 1.13 2.61
N ASP A 148 5.35 -0.18 2.84
CA ASP A 148 6.18 -1.18 2.16
C ASP A 148 5.26 -2.00 1.26
N GLN A 149 5.22 -1.64 -0.03
CA GLN A 149 4.22 -2.12 -0.98
C GLN A 149 4.85 -2.96 -2.08
N TRP A 150 4.33 -4.18 -2.24
CA TRP A 150 4.64 -5.05 -3.37
C TRP A 150 3.48 -5.07 -4.34
N PHE A 151 3.73 -4.74 -5.60
CA PHE A 151 2.86 -5.01 -6.73
C PHE A 151 3.34 -6.26 -7.45
N VAL A 152 2.41 -7.11 -7.89
CA VAL A 152 2.69 -8.33 -8.65
C VAL A 152 1.79 -8.33 -9.88
N ARG A 153 2.39 -8.30 -11.08
CA ARG A 153 1.70 -8.33 -12.36
C ARG A 153 1.28 -9.77 -12.65
N MET A 154 -0.03 -9.96 -12.85
CA MET A 154 -0.66 -11.27 -13.07
C MET A 154 -0.97 -11.50 -14.54
N SER A 155 -1.31 -10.44 -15.27
CA SER A 155 -1.56 -10.44 -16.71
C SER A 155 -1.12 -9.11 -17.31
N ASP A 156 -1.42 -8.86 -18.57
CA ASP A 156 -1.15 -7.56 -19.17
C ASP A 156 -1.92 -6.44 -18.50
N ASP A 157 -3.15 -6.68 -18.07
CA ASP A 157 -4.09 -5.69 -17.54
C ASP A 157 -4.34 -5.80 -16.02
N MET A 158 -3.83 -6.84 -15.34
CA MET A 158 -4.07 -7.05 -13.91
C MET A 158 -2.79 -7.08 -13.09
N ALA A 159 -2.82 -6.39 -11.96
CA ALA A 159 -1.84 -6.54 -10.88
C ALA A 159 -2.55 -6.62 -9.52
N LEU A 160 -1.95 -7.35 -8.60
CA LEU A 160 -2.32 -7.32 -7.19
C LEU A 160 -1.24 -6.59 -6.41
N SER A 161 -1.61 -5.84 -5.38
CA SER A 161 -0.64 -5.32 -4.42
C SER A 161 -0.97 -5.68 -3.00
N ARG A 162 0.09 -5.77 -2.19
CA ARG A 162 0.03 -5.85 -0.74
C ARG A 162 0.99 -4.81 -0.17
N ALA A 163 0.48 -3.91 0.66
CA ALA A 163 1.28 -2.96 1.42
C ALA A 163 1.23 -3.26 2.92
N ALA A 164 2.40 -3.44 3.54
CA ALA A 164 2.51 -3.36 4.99
C ALA A 164 2.51 -1.89 5.41
N VAL A 165 1.56 -1.51 6.27
CA VAL A 165 1.39 -0.12 6.72
C VAL A 165 1.89 0.01 8.14
N SER A 166 2.79 0.96 8.39
CA SER A 166 3.43 1.17 9.68
C SER A 166 3.25 2.58 10.20
N TRP A 167 3.25 2.71 11.54
CA TRP A 167 3.29 3.98 12.24
C TRP A 167 4.47 3.94 13.22
N HIS A 168 5.43 4.87 13.07
CA HIS A 168 6.69 4.86 13.83
C HIS A 168 7.41 3.50 13.80
N GLY A 169 7.46 2.87 12.62
CA GLY A 169 8.11 1.56 12.41
C GLY A 169 7.32 0.36 12.94
N ILE A 170 6.19 0.56 13.60
CA ILE A 170 5.33 -0.53 14.08
C ILE A 170 4.23 -0.77 13.04
N GLN A 171 4.13 -2.00 12.52
CA GLN A 171 3.08 -2.36 11.59
C GLN A 171 1.70 -2.25 12.26
N VAL A 172 0.82 -1.44 11.67
CA VAL A 172 -0.55 -1.22 12.15
C VAL A 172 -1.57 -2.02 11.36
N GLY A 173 -1.27 -2.35 10.10
CA GLY A 173 -2.15 -3.14 9.25
C GLY A 173 -1.54 -3.50 7.90
N THR A 174 -2.41 -3.96 7.01
CA THR A 174 -2.08 -4.33 5.63
C THR A 174 -3.14 -3.74 4.69
N ALA A 175 -2.72 -3.08 3.62
CA ALA A 175 -3.59 -2.76 2.50
C ALA A 175 -3.42 -3.81 1.40
N GLN A 176 -4.51 -4.34 0.88
CA GLN A 176 -4.52 -5.25 -0.27
C GLN A 176 -5.36 -4.63 -1.36
N VAL A 177 -4.84 -4.58 -2.58
CA VAL A 177 -5.49 -3.86 -3.68
C VAL A 177 -5.37 -4.65 -4.97
N ALA A 178 -6.48 -4.80 -5.68
CA ALA A 178 -6.49 -5.27 -7.07
C ALA A 178 -6.49 -4.07 -8.01
N PHE A 179 -5.67 -4.11 -9.05
CA PHE A 179 -5.54 -3.08 -10.09
C PHE A 179 -5.91 -3.68 -11.43
N GLN A 180 -6.86 -3.08 -12.12
CA GLN A 180 -7.26 -3.43 -13.48
C GLN A 180 -7.03 -2.24 -14.42
N ARG A 181 -6.15 -2.40 -15.40
CA ARG A 181 -6.01 -1.44 -16.49
C ARG A 181 -7.19 -1.60 -17.45
N VAL A 182 -7.91 -0.51 -17.67
CA VAL A 182 -9.10 -0.46 -18.55
C VAL A 182 -8.83 0.28 -19.86
N SER A 183 -7.63 0.84 -20.03
CA SER A 183 -7.15 1.40 -21.30
C SER A 183 -6.29 0.42 -22.09
N VAL A 184 -6.30 0.58 -23.41
CA VAL A 184 -5.43 -0.16 -24.33
C VAL A 184 -4.15 0.65 -24.55
N GLY A 185 -3.00 -0.02 -24.49
CA GLY A 185 -1.69 0.58 -24.72
C GLY A 185 -1.20 1.47 -23.59
N VAL A 186 -0.07 2.12 -23.86
CA VAL A 186 0.59 3.09 -22.98
C VAL A 186 0.12 4.49 -23.37
N THR A 187 -0.40 5.25 -22.41
CA THR A 187 -0.72 6.67 -22.64
C THR A 187 0.58 7.47 -22.70
N GLU A 188 0.87 8.07 -23.86
CA GLU A 188 2.03 8.93 -24.04
C GLU A 188 1.82 10.33 -23.43
N GLY A 189 2.91 10.93 -22.94
CA GLY A 189 2.94 12.29 -22.40
C GLY A 189 2.89 12.35 -20.88
N SER A 190 2.26 13.38 -20.34
CA SER A 190 2.17 13.62 -18.90
C SER A 190 0.74 13.96 -18.48
N VAL A 191 0.36 13.57 -17.27
CA VAL A 191 -0.90 14.00 -16.64
C VAL A 191 -0.65 15.07 -15.59
N TYR A 192 -1.70 15.82 -15.26
CA TYR A 192 -1.71 16.84 -14.21
C TYR A 192 -2.61 16.41 -13.06
N ALA A 193 -2.39 17.00 -11.88
CA ALA A 193 -3.22 16.74 -10.70
C ALA A 193 -4.70 17.03 -10.97
N GLY A 194 -5.58 16.08 -10.64
CA GLY A 194 -7.02 16.14 -10.91
C GLY A 194 -7.48 15.55 -12.24
N ALA A 195 -6.59 14.92 -13.03
CA ALA A 195 -6.96 14.21 -14.25
C ALA A 195 -7.93 13.04 -13.99
N ALA A 196 -7.79 12.30 -12.89
CA ALA A 196 -8.62 11.14 -12.59
C ALA A 196 -10.07 11.49 -12.27
N ALA A 197 -10.31 12.67 -11.67
CA ALA A 197 -11.66 13.14 -11.35
C ALA A 197 -12.53 13.37 -12.60
N ARG A 198 -11.95 13.52 -13.79
CA ARG A 198 -12.67 13.72 -15.06
C ARG A 198 -13.14 12.42 -15.73
N GLU A 199 -12.58 11.29 -15.29
CA GLU A 199 -12.85 9.96 -15.83
C GLU A 199 -13.89 9.18 -15.00
N GLU A 200 -14.40 9.80 -13.93
CA GLU A 200 -15.50 9.28 -13.14
C GLU A 200 -16.81 9.37 -13.96
N PRO A 201 -17.54 8.25 -14.15
CA PRO A 201 -18.91 8.34 -14.61
C PRO A 201 -19.72 9.13 -13.57
N VAL A 202 -20.55 10.07 -14.03
CA VAL A 202 -21.57 10.71 -13.18
C VAL A 202 -22.38 9.58 -12.51
N PRO A 203 -22.50 9.55 -11.17
CA PRO A 203 -23.28 8.51 -10.52
C PRO A 203 -24.73 8.56 -11.04
N PRO A 204 -25.39 7.40 -11.25
CA PRO A 204 -26.79 7.40 -11.63
C PRO A 204 -27.59 8.18 -10.58
N ARG A 205 -28.42 9.13 -11.02
CA ARG A 205 -29.31 9.88 -10.12
C ARG A 205 -30.18 8.87 -9.35
N GLY A 206 -29.97 8.74 -8.04
CA GLY A 206 -30.86 7.92 -7.21
C GLY A 206 -30.27 7.23 -5.99
N VAL A 207 -28.98 7.35 -5.65
CA VAL A 207 -28.49 6.84 -4.35
C VAL A 207 -28.85 7.84 -3.25
N PRO A 208 -29.73 7.51 -2.28
CA PRO A 208 -30.03 8.40 -1.17
C PRO A 208 -28.79 8.52 -0.29
N THR A 209 -28.37 9.75 -0.02
CA THR A 209 -27.40 10.04 1.05
C THR A 209 -28.08 9.73 2.39
N GLY A 210 -27.83 8.53 2.93
CA GLY A 210 -28.31 8.16 4.25
C GLY A 210 -27.69 9.06 5.32
N THR A 211 -28.51 9.96 5.87
CA THR A 211 -28.21 10.72 7.08
C THR A 211 -28.25 9.80 8.30
N GLY A 212 -27.19 9.01 8.50
CA GLY A 212 -26.96 8.23 9.72
C GLY A 212 -26.03 9.00 10.66
N GLY A 213 -26.56 9.43 11.81
CA GLY A 213 -25.83 10.21 12.81
C GLY A 213 -24.50 9.58 13.23
N ARG A 214 -23.45 10.42 13.34
CA ARG A 214 -22.16 10.02 13.90
C ARG A 214 -22.34 9.69 15.38
N ASP A 215 -22.03 8.46 15.76
CA ASP A 215 -21.76 8.10 17.16
C ASP A 215 -20.37 8.64 17.54
N PRO A 216 -20.27 9.62 18.46
CA PRO A 216 -19.00 10.20 18.89
C PRO A 216 -18.14 9.23 19.74
N GLY A 217 -18.65 8.03 20.07
CA GLY A 217 -17.95 7.03 20.87
C GLY A 217 -17.10 6.01 20.10
N ARG A 218 -17.06 6.07 18.76
CA ARG A 218 -16.33 5.07 17.95
C ARG A 218 -14.84 5.42 17.85
N LEU A 219 -14.06 4.83 18.76
CA LEU A 219 -12.60 4.91 18.82
C LEU A 219 -11.93 4.13 17.68
N MET A 220 -11.07 4.78 16.89
CA MET A 220 -10.11 4.11 16.01
C MET A 220 -8.80 3.84 16.77
N ASN A 221 -8.48 2.54 16.91
CA ASN A 221 -7.28 1.90 17.49
C ASN A 221 -7.15 1.73 19.02
N ALA A 222 -8.13 1.08 19.68
CA ALA A 222 -7.87 0.37 20.94
C ALA A 222 -8.63 -0.97 21.03
N PRO A 223 -8.02 -2.08 21.50
CA PRO A 223 -8.79 -3.17 22.08
C PRO A 223 -9.37 -2.76 23.46
N PRO A 224 -10.46 -3.41 23.92
CA PRO A 224 -11.11 -3.10 25.19
C PRO A 224 -10.18 -3.38 26.38
N ARG A 225 -10.28 -2.54 27.42
CA ARG A 225 -9.69 -2.83 28.73
C ARG A 225 -10.35 -4.07 29.34
N ARG A 226 -9.55 -5.06 29.74
CA ARG A 226 -9.78 -5.89 30.93
C ARG A 226 -8.46 -6.04 31.67
#